data_AF-A0A915C361-F1
#
_entry.id   AF-A0A915C361-F1
#
_cell.length_a   1.000
_cell.length_b   1.000
_cell.length_c   1.000
_cell.angle_alpha   90.00
_cell.angle_beta   90.00
_cell.angle_gamma   90.00
#
_symmetry.space_group_name_H-M   'P 1'
#
loop_
_entity.id
_entity.type
_entity.pdbx_description
1 polymer ?
#
loop_
_entity_poly.entity_id
_entity_poly.type
_entity_poly.pdbx_seq_one_letter_code
_entity_poly.pdbx_strand_id
1 'polypeptide(L)'
;MQSTRILRRIWLQLATRRSLTNDASSSRPRTTDATVKHMPEFPLIYPDFIPTPIWGRRNALREELERADMLERRMHIDIPEFYVGSIVAVTCSDANMGNHQNRFLGICINRSRSGLSHRFTLRNVVEGLGVEVMYELYNPTILKIETIKLEKRLDDDLTYLVDALPEYSTFDFHMEPVAHPAGAPIPVNPVKVKMRPPPWTRRWELLDCKGIEDAWTLVTPYYKRKFHKTKVKELRKYDLIADHREAGSDLETELIIEQEMSNFEVEKHRIGSTKRRILRSAARSSHR
;
A
#
# COMPACT_ATOMS: atom_id res chain seq x y z
N MET A 1 -35.58 14.19 40.03
CA MET A 1 -34.95 13.65 41.25
C MET A 1 -35.05 12.13 41.21
N GLN A 2 -33.98 11.44 41.58
CA GLN A 2 -33.90 10.01 41.89
C GLN A 2 -34.14 8.97 40.76
N SER A 3 -33.23 8.82 39.78
CA SER A 3 -32.97 7.50 39.15
C SER A 3 -31.71 7.44 38.25
N THR A 4 -30.57 8.02 38.65
CA THR A 4 -29.34 7.95 37.83
C THR A 4 -28.03 7.82 38.64
N ARG A 5 -28.12 7.55 39.94
CA ARG A 5 -26.94 7.46 40.82
C ARG A 5 -26.52 6.03 41.23
N ILE A 6 -27.22 4.99 40.76
CA ILE A 6 -26.97 3.60 41.19
C ILE A 6 -26.03 2.85 40.22
N LEU A 7 -25.98 3.21 38.94
CA LEU A 7 -25.15 2.50 37.95
C LEU A 7 -23.69 2.97 37.87
N ARG A 8 -23.32 4.09 38.51
CA ARG A 8 -21.91 4.54 38.59
C ARG A 8 -21.13 3.97 39.78
N ARG A 9 -21.76 3.21 40.67
CA ARG A 9 -21.12 2.64 41.87
C ARG A 9 -20.69 1.18 41.74
N ILE A 10 -21.21 0.45 40.75
CA ILE A 10 -20.94 -0.98 40.55
C ILE A 10 -19.67 -1.21 39.69
N TRP A 11 -19.32 -0.27 38.80
CA TRP A 11 -18.12 -0.40 37.95
C TRP A 11 -16.81 -0.02 38.67
N LEU A 12 -16.89 0.71 39.79
CA LEU A 12 -15.74 1.18 40.59
C LEU A 12 -15.37 0.25 41.77
N GLN A 13 -16.06 -0.89 41.95
CA GLN A 13 -15.78 -1.86 43.02
C GLN A 13 -15.25 -3.22 42.53
N LEU A 14 -15.16 -3.45 41.22
CA LEU A 14 -14.55 -4.67 40.65
C LEU A 14 -13.07 -4.49 40.25
N ALA A 15 -12.52 -3.28 40.35
CA ALA A 15 -11.13 -2.97 39.97
C ALA A 15 -10.13 -2.99 41.14
N THR A 16 -10.54 -3.34 42.36
CA THR A 16 -9.64 -3.37 43.52
C THR A 16 -9.99 -4.52 44.45
N ARG A 17 -9.50 -5.72 44.15
CA ARG A 17 -9.07 -6.76 45.11
C ARG A 17 -8.78 -8.06 44.35
N ARG A 18 -7.50 -8.27 44.03
CA ARG A 18 -6.86 -9.58 44.18
C ARG A 18 -5.41 -9.35 44.62
N SER A 19 -5.11 -9.85 45.81
CA SER A 19 -3.80 -9.92 46.47
C SER A 19 -2.74 -10.47 45.51
N LEU A 20 -1.56 -9.87 45.41
CA LEU A 20 -0.40 -10.15 46.28
C LEU A 20 -0.28 -11.63 46.67
N THR A 21 0.22 -12.43 45.74
CA THR A 21 0.96 -13.65 46.02
C THR A 21 2.30 -13.53 45.30
N ASN A 22 3.38 -13.43 46.07
CA ASN A 22 4.74 -13.54 45.58
C ASN A 22 4.93 -14.96 45.03
N ASP A 23 5.17 -15.07 43.73
CA ASP A 23 5.76 -16.27 43.15
C ASP A 23 7.02 -15.87 42.39
N ALA A 24 8.16 -16.32 42.93
CA ALA A 24 9.47 -16.18 42.32
C ALA A 24 9.55 -17.17 41.15
N SER A 25 9.50 -16.67 39.91
CA SER A 25 9.91 -17.45 38.74
C SER A 25 10.48 -16.56 37.62
N SER A 26 11.72 -16.91 37.24
CA SER A 26 12.52 -16.47 36.09
C SER A 26 12.34 -15.03 35.59
N SER A 27 13.22 -14.14 36.02
CA SER A 27 13.46 -12.86 35.33
C SER A 27 14.08 -13.11 33.95
N ARG A 28 13.25 -13.17 32.90
CA ARG A 28 13.73 -12.80 31.56
C ARG A 28 14.16 -11.34 31.63
N PRO A 29 15.32 -10.95 31.07
CA PRO A 29 15.72 -9.55 31.08
C PRO A 29 14.64 -8.75 30.34
N ARG A 30 14.05 -7.76 31.02
CA ARG A 30 13.25 -6.73 30.36
C ARG A 30 14.21 -5.98 29.45
N THR A 31 14.18 -6.32 28.17
CA THR A 31 14.75 -5.48 27.11
C THR A 31 14.18 -4.08 27.32
N THR A 32 15.06 -3.10 27.51
CA THR A 32 14.70 -1.69 27.61
C THR A 32 13.72 -1.36 26.49
N ASP A 33 12.51 -0.92 26.85
CA ASP A 33 11.47 -0.49 25.91
C ASP A 33 12.02 0.65 25.04
N ALA A 34 12.64 0.30 23.92
CA ALA A 34 12.80 1.21 22.81
C ALA A 34 11.37 1.49 22.35
N THR A 35 10.81 2.63 22.78
CA THR A 35 9.47 3.06 22.37
C THR A 35 9.39 2.99 20.85
N VAL A 36 8.68 2.00 20.33
CA VAL A 36 8.48 1.82 18.89
C VAL A 36 7.81 3.09 18.39
N LYS A 37 8.49 3.82 17.51
CA LYS A 37 7.94 5.02 16.90
C LYS A 37 6.95 4.58 15.84
N HIS A 38 5.66 4.52 16.20
CA HIS A 38 4.60 4.22 15.26
C HIS A 38 4.70 5.14 14.03
N MET A 39 4.64 4.55 12.84
CA MET A 39 4.78 5.30 11.60
C MET A 39 3.47 5.31 10.83
N PRO A 40 2.77 6.45 10.74
CA PRO A 40 1.46 6.51 10.08
C PRO A 40 1.52 6.24 8.57
N GLU A 41 2.69 6.34 7.95
CA GLU A 41 2.91 6.05 6.53
C GLU A 41 3.21 4.56 6.26
N PHE A 42 3.37 3.73 7.30
CA PHE A 42 3.70 2.30 7.17
C PHE A 42 2.74 1.53 6.26
N PRO A 43 1.40 1.70 6.38
CA PRO A 43 0.45 1.05 5.49
C PRO A 43 0.66 1.40 4.00
N LEU A 44 1.12 2.61 3.70
CA LEU A 44 1.34 3.06 2.33
C LEU A 44 2.64 2.49 1.75
N ILE A 45 3.66 2.30 2.58
CA ILE A 45 4.96 1.75 2.18
C ILE A 45 4.83 0.24 1.95
N TYR A 46 4.22 -0.46 2.91
CA TYR A 46 4.09 -1.92 2.95
C TYR A 46 2.63 -2.39 2.97
N PRO A 47 1.82 -2.08 1.93
CA PRO A 47 0.42 -2.50 1.87
C PRO A 47 0.26 -4.02 1.78
N ASP A 48 1.31 -4.76 1.43
CA ASP A 48 1.34 -6.21 1.37
C ASP A 48 1.35 -6.88 2.74
N PHE A 49 1.91 -6.23 3.76
CA PHE A 49 1.92 -6.75 5.13
C PHE A 49 0.62 -6.46 5.88
N ILE A 50 -0.23 -5.55 5.38
CA ILE A 50 -1.50 -5.23 6.02
C ILE A 50 -2.44 -6.43 5.91
N PRO A 51 -3.01 -6.93 7.01
CA PRO A 51 -3.98 -8.01 6.97
C PRO A 51 -5.27 -7.56 6.27
N THR A 52 -6.05 -8.52 5.78
CA THR A 52 -7.32 -8.16 5.13
C THR A 52 -8.30 -7.57 6.16
N PRO A 53 -9.03 -6.49 5.84
CA PRO A 53 -10.03 -5.90 6.75
C PRO A 53 -11.27 -6.79 6.94
N ILE A 54 -11.38 -7.89 6.20
CA ILE A 54 -12.50 -8.82 6.27
C ILE A 54 -12.24 -9.80 7.42
N TRP A 55 -12.81 -9.52 8.60
CA TRP A 55 -12.60 -10.29 9.83
C TRP A 55 -12.75 -11.82 9.65
N GLY A 56 -13.76 -12.27 8.89
CA GLY A 56 -14.04 -13.69 8.66
C GLY A 56 -13.04 -14.42 7.76
N ARG A 57 -12.03 -13.72 7.22
CA ARG A 57 -10.93 -14.31 6.43
C ARG A 57 -9.58 -14.29 7.18
N ARG A 58 -9.51 -13.69 8.37
CA ARG A 58 -8.28 -13.58 9.16
C ARG A 58 -7.97 -14.87 9.91
N ASN A 59 -6.70 -15.26 9.92
CA ASN A 59 -6.19 -16.37 10.71
C ASN A 59 -4.77 -16.02 11.16
N ALA A 60 -4.57 -15.86 12.46
CA ALA A 60 -3.31 -15.37 13.02
C ALA A 60 -2.10 -16.25 12.66
N LEU A 61 -2.24 -17.58 12.76
CA LEU A 61 -1.17 -18.52 12.44
C LEU A 61 -0.82 -18.44 10.95
N ARG A 62 -1.82 -18.35 10.07
CA ARG A 62 -1.59 -18.18 8.64
C ARG A 62 -0.88 -16.86 8.33
N GLU A 63 -1.33 -15.76 8.92
CA GLU A 63 -0.73 -14.42 8.73
C GLU A 63 0.72 -14.36 9.25
N GLU A 64 1.04 -15.09 10.32
CA GLU A 64 2.41 -15.23 10.83
C GLU A 64 3.31 -16.02 9.87
N LEU A 65 2.86 -17.18 9.40
CA LEU A 65 3.61 -18.00 8.44
C LEU A 65 3.81 -17.27 7.10
N GLU A 66 2.76 -16.62 6.58
CA GLU A 66 2.88 -15.83 5.34
C GLU A 66 3.89 -14.68 5.50
N ARG A 67 3.95 -14.01 6.66
CA ARG A 67 4.94 -12.96 6.92
C ARG A 67 6.36 -13.52 7.00
N ALA A 68 6.57 -14.66 7.66
CA ALA A 68 7.88 -15.30 7.71
C ALA A 68 8.41 -15.60 6.29
N ASP A 69 7.57 -16.19 5.43
CA ASP A 69 7.92 -16.49 4.03
C ASP A 69 8.20 -15.21 3.21
N MET A 70 7.38 -14.16 3.41
CA MET A 70 7.58 -12.86 2.75
C MET A 70 8.94 -12.24 3.12
N LEU A 71 9.30 -12.27 4.41
CA LEU A 71 10.57 -11.75 4.90
C LEU A 71 11.75 -12.56 4.37
N GLU A 72 11.65 -13.89 4.37
CA GLU A 72 12.66 -14.78 3.79
C GLU A 72 12.89 -14.46 2.31
N ARG A 73 11.82 -14.27 1.53
CA ARG A 73 11.96 -13.89 0.12
C ARG A 73 12.64 -12.53 -0.03
N ARG A 74 12.31 -11.54 0.79
CA ARG A 74 12.95 -10.19 0.79
C ARG A 74 14.43 -10.19 1.19
N MET A 75 14.94 -11.27 1.81
CA MET A 75 16.39 -11.44 1.99
C MET A 75 17.11 -11.77 0.68
N HIS A 76 16.42 -12.45 -0.23
CA HIS A 76 16.98 -12.91 -1.51
C HIS A 76 16.73 -11.94 -2.67
N ILE A 77 15.64 -11.16 -2.63
CA ILE A 77 15.33 -10.14 -3.62
C ILE A 77 15.20 -8.76 -2.98
N ASP A 78 15.81 -7.76 -3.61
CA ASP A 78 15.67 -6.36 -3.23
C ASP A 78 14.38 -5.78 -3.79
N ILE A 79 13.41 -5.61 -2.90
CA ILE A 79 12.13 -4.96 -3.19
C ILE A 79 12.22 -3.49 -2.74
N PRO A 80 12.29 -2.52 -3.66
CA PRO A 80 12.32 -1.11 -3.33
C PRO A 80 10.96 -0.60 -2.87
N GLU A 81 10.94 0.57 -2.23
CA GLU A 81 9.73 1.33 -1.95
C GLU A 81 9.18 1.96 -3.24
N PHE A 82 7.90 1.75 -3.54
CA PHE A 82 7.20 2.41 -4.65
C PHE A 82 5.71 2.57 -4.36
N TYR A 83 5.07 3.51 -5.03
CA TYR A 83 3.65 3.82 -4.86
C TYR A 83 2.89 3.74 -6.17
N VAL A 84 1.57 3.80 -6.10
CA VAL A 84 0.75 4.00 -7.30
C VAL A 84 1.08 5.36 -7.90
N GLY A 85 1.42 5.36 -9.19
CA GLY A 85 1.97 6.50 -9.91
C GLY A 85 3.48 6.48 -10.12
N SER A 86 4.23 5.68 -9.36
CA SER A 86 5.68 5.53 -9.55
C SER A 86 6.00 4.76 -10.84
N ILE A 87 7.13 5.09 -11.47
CA ILE A 87 7.64 4.39 -12.65
C ILE A 87 8.61 3.31 -12.18
N VAL A 88 8.30 2.07 -12.53
CA VAL A 88 9.01 0.87 -12.07
C VAL A 88 9.43 0.05 -13.29
N ALA A 89 10.64 -0.50 -13.22
CA ALA A 89 11.13 -1.50 -14.15
C ALA A 89 11.27 -2.85 -13.45
N VAL A 90 10.66 -3.89 -14.01
CA VAL A 90 10.71 -5.25 -13.48
C VAL A 90 11.45 -6.13 -14.47
N THR A 91 12.42 -6.88 -13.98
CA THR A 91 13.15 -7.90 -14.74
C THR A 91 12.73 -9.28 -14.26
N CYS A 92 12.15 -10.08 -15.14
CA CYS A 92 11.72 -11.45 -14.88
C CYS A 92 12.50 -12.43 -15.73
N SER A 93 12.67 -13.65 -15.24
CA SER A 93 13.15 -14.79 -16.00
C SER A 93 12.02 -15.30 -16.91
N ASP A 94 12.29 -15.45 -18.20
CA ASP A 94 11.37 -16.03 -19.18
C ASP A 94 12.12 -17.00 -20.09
N ALA A 95 11.78 -18.28 -20.05
CA ALA A 95 12.46 -19.31 -20.80
C ALA A 95 12.35 -19.13 -22.34
N ASN A 96 11.31 -18.45 -22.81
CA ASN A 96 11.03 -18.30 -24.25
C ASN A 96 11.81 -17.14 -24.90
N MET A 97 12.42 -16.27 -24.11
CA MET A 97 13.22 -15.15 -24.60
C MET A 97 14.68 -15.58 -24.82
N GLY A 98 15.33 -15.07 -25.86
CA GLY A 98 16.69 -15.48 -26.23
C GLY A 98 17.77 -15.19 -25.16
N ASN A 99 17.56 -14.17 -24.33
CA ASN A 99 18.40 -13.83 -23.17
C ASN A 99 17.87 -14.41 -21.85
N HIS A 100 16.80 -15.21 -21.91
CA HIS A 100 16.01 -15.71 -20.78
C HIS A 100 15.49 -14.65 -19.79
N GLN A 101 15.53 -13.37 -20.16
CA GLN A 101 15.19 -12.25 -19.27
C GLN A 101 14.31 -11.24 -19.98
N ASN A 102 13.14 -10.97 -19.40
CA ASN A 102 12.22 -9.95 -19.87
C ASN A 102 12.24 -8.76 -18.91
N ARG A 103 12.56 -7.57 -19.44
CA ARG A 103 12.50 -6.30 -18.70
C ARG A 103 11.32 -5.48 -19.21
N PHE A 104 10.40 -5.15 -18.31
CA PHE A 104 9.27 -4.29 -18.60
C PHE A 104 9.33 -3.02 -17.73
N LEU A 105 9.21 -1.85 -18.36
CA LEU A 105 9.14 -0.56 -17.69
C LEU A 105 7.74 0.01 -17.87
N GLY A 106 7.13 0.50 -16.79
CA GLY A 106 5.84 1.16 -16.85
C GLY A 106 5.46 1.88 -15.55
N ILE A 107 4.36 2.61 -15.60
CA ILE A 107 3.75 3.23 -14.43
C ILE A 107 2.99 2.18 -13.62
N CYS A 108 3.16 2.17 -12.30
CA CYS A 108 2.34 1.35 -11.42
C CYS A 108 0.94 1.96 -11.31
N ILE A 109 -0.07 1.28 -11.85
CA ILE A 109 -1.45 1.77 -11.86
C ILE A 109 -2.27 1.31 -10.67
N ASN A 110 -1.95 0.15 -10.11
CA ASN A 110 -2.71 -0.46 -9.03
C ASN A 110 -1.79 -1.38 -8.22
N ARG A 111 -1.96 -1.38 -6.90
CA ARG A 111 -1.40 -2.34 -5.95
C ARG A 111 -2.55 -2.95 -5.18
N SER A 112 -2.70 -4.27 -5.28
CA SER A 112 -3.86 -4.98 -4.74
C SER A 112 -3.45 -6.28 -4.05
N ARG A 113 -4.38 -6.80 -3.24
CA ARG A 113 -4.19 -7.98 -2.36
C ARG A 113 -3.16 -7.76 -1.26
N SER A 114 -3.12 -8.69 -0.33
CA SER A 114 -2.18 -8.74 0.78
C SER A 114 -1.44 -10.07 0.83
N GLY A 115 -0.43 -10.15 1.70
CA GLY A 115 0.42 -11.30 1.91
C GLY A 115 1.26 -11.66 0.69
N LEU A 116 1.59 -12.95 0.58
CA LEU A 116 2.35 -13.52 -0.56
C LEU A 116 1.67 -13.27 -1.92
N SER A 117 0.35 -13.09 -1.92
CA SER A 117 -0.44 -12.85 -3.14
C SER A 117 -0.51 -11.38 -3.56
N HIS A 118 0.28 -10.49 -2.94
CA HIS A 118 0.30 -9.07 -3.30
C HIS A 118 0.71 -8.88 -4.76
N ARG A 119 -0.11 -8.12 -5.49
CA ARG A 119 0.03 -7.90 -6.93
C ARG A 119 0.09 -6.42 -7.24
N PHE A 120 0.88 -6.08 -8.25
CA PHE A 120 0.90 -4.75 -8.82
C PHE A 120 0.84 -4.82 -10.33
N THR A 121 0.14 -3.86 -10.94
CA THR A 121 0.00 -3.79 -12.40
C THR A 121 0.82 -2.63 -12.92
N LEU A 122 1.67 -2.91 -13.91
CA LEU A 122 2.42 -1.91 -14.66
C LEU A 122 1.75 -1.67 -16.00
N ARG A 123 1.67 -0.41 -16.41
CA ARG A 123 1.15 0.02 -17.71
C ARG A 123 2.21 0.79 -18.48
N ASN A 124 2.35 0.51 -19.77
CA ASN A 124 3.12 1.33 -20.69
C ASN A 124 2.49 1.27 -22.10
N VAL A 125 2.70 2.30 -22.92
CA VAL A 125 2.34 2.31 -24.33
C VAL A 125 3.58 2.04 -25.16
N VAL A 126 3.60 0.88 -25.82
CA VAL A 126 4.72 0.38 -26.62
C VAL A 126 4.28 0.36 -28.08
N GLU A 127 4.98 1.11 -28.94
CA GLU A 127 4.64 1.17 -30.38
C GLU A 127 3.16 1.54 -30.66
N GLY A 128 2.58 2.39 -29.79
CA GLY A 128 1.18 2.81 -29.89
C GLY A 128 0.17 1.83 -29.30
N LEU A 129 0.60 0.66 -28.82
CA LEU A 129 -0.23 -0.34 -28.15
C LEU A 129 -0.09 -0.21 -26.63
N GLY A 130 -1.22 -0.11 -25.92
CA GLY A 130 -1.23 -0.12 -24.46
C GLY A 130 -1.02 -1.53 -23.93
N VAL A 131 0.09 -1.76 -23.24
CA VAL A 131 0.44 -3.05 -22.62
C VAL A 131 0.32 -2.93 -21.11
N GLU A 132 -0.37 -3.89 -20.51
CA GLU A 132 -0.46 -4.03 -19.06
C GLU A 132 0.09 -5.38 -18.63
N VAL A 133 0.98 -5.35 -17.64
CA VAL A 133 1.55 -6.56 -17.06
C VAL A 133 1.32 -6.54 -15.57
N MET A 134 0.63 -7.57 -15.09
CA MET A 134 0.42 -7.82 -13.67
C MET A 134 1.56 -8.70 -13.14
N TYR A 135 2.24 -8.21 -12.11
CA TYR A 135 3.27 -8.95 -11.40
C TYR A 135 2.80 -9.32 -10.00
N GLU A 136 3.16 -10.52 -9.55
CA GLU A 136 3.06 -10.94 -8.16
C GLU A 136 4.38 -10.62 -7.46
N LEU A 137 4.34 -9.83 -6.39
CA LEU A 137 5.53 -9.24 -5.77
C LEU A 137 6.55 -10.29 -5.32
N TYR A 138 6.05 -11.43 -4.83
CA TYR A 138 6.86 -12.52 -4.27
C TYR A 138 7.15 -13.65 -5.27
N ASN A 139 6.84 -13.45 -6.56
CA ASN A 139 7.05 -14.48 -7.57
C ASN A 139 8.55 -14.84 -7.72
N PRO A 140 8.92 -16.13 -7.75
CA PRO A 140 10.32 -16.56 -7.89
C PRO A 140 10.93 -16.22 -9.25
N THR A 141 10.12 -16.00 -10.29
CA THR A 141 10.62 -15.62 -11.63
C THR A 141 11.14 -14.18 -11.66
N ILE A 142 10.77 -13.34 -10.70
CA ILE A 142 11.28 -11.96 -10.63
C ILE A 142 12.73 -11.99 -10.16
N LEU A 143 13.60 -11.41 -10.97
CA LEU A 143 15.03 -11.29 -10.71
C LEU A 143 15.36 -9.96 -10.03
N LYS A 144 14.74 -8.86 -10.49
CA LYS A 144 15.03 -7.51 -10.00
C LYS A 144 13.85 -6.58 -10.19
N ILE A 145 13.62 -5.72 -9.20
CA ILE A 145 12.66 -4.60 -9.26
C ILE A 145 13.45 -3.31 -9.06
N GLU A 146 13.31 -2.38 -10.01
CA GLU A 146 13.98 -1.08 -9.98
C GLU A 146 12.96 0.04 -9.99
N THR A 147 13.09 0.99 -9.08
CA THR A 147 12.32 2.23 -9.09
C THR A 147 13.05 3.29 -9.91
N ILE A 148 12.49 3.62 -11.06
CA ILE A 148 13.05 4.62 -11.98
C ILE A 148 12.67 6.01 -11.50
N LYS A 149 11.39 6.22 -11.18
CA LYS A 149 10.90 7.50 -10.66
C LYS A 149 9.92 7.26 -9.52
N LEU A 150 10.27 7.74 -8.33
CA LEU A 150 9.40 7.68 -7.16
C LEU A 150 8.47 8.89 -7.14
N GLU A 151 7.19 8.66 -7.40
CA GLU A 151 6.14 9.68 -7.29
C GLU A 151 4.82 9.06 -6.83
N LYS A 152 4.00 9.87 -6.17
CA LYS A 152 2.60 9.56 -5.83
C LYS A 152 1.68 10.32 -6.78
N ARG A 153 0.48 9.79 -7.01
CA ARG A 153 -0.61 10.51 -7.69
C ARG A 153 -1.69 10.91 -6.68
N LEU A 154 -2.70 11.64 -7.16
CA LEU A 154 -3.83 12.09 -6.33
C LEU A 154 -4.77 10.93 -5.94
N ASP A 155 -4.76 9.87 -6.74
CA ASP A 155 -5.60 8.68 -6.59
C ASP A 155 -4.74 7.45 -6.31
N ASP A 156 -5.31 6.50 -5.56
CA ASP A 156 -4.65 5.22 -5.23
C ASP A 156 -4.85 4.14 -6.32
N ASP A 157 -5.73 4.38 -7.29
CA ASP A 157 -5.97 3.51 -8.44
C ASP A 157 -6.03 4.34 -9.73
N LEU A 158 -5.10 4.06 -10.65
CA LEU A 158 -4.95 4.74 -11.93
C LEU A 158 -5.46 3.88 -13.10
N THR A 159 -6.33 2.90 -12.85
CA THR A 159 -6.94 2.07 -13.91
C THR A 159 -7.69 2.89 -14.96
N TYR A 160 -8.06 4.15 -14.68
CA TYR A 160 -8.62 5.07 -15.67
C TYR A 160 -7.64 5.47 -16.79
N LEU A 161 -6.33 5.22 -16.64
CA LEU A 161 -5.33 5.44 -17.69
C LEU A 161 -5.56 4.57 -18.94
N VAL A 162 -6.37 3.52 -18.84
CA VAL A 162 -6.82 2.71 -19.99
C VAL A 162 -7.61 3.56 -20.98
N ASP A 163 -8.52 4.38 -20.47
CA ASP A 163 -9.44 5.21 -21.27
C ASP A 163 -8.91 6.65 -21.48
N ALA A 164 -7.74 6.96 -20.91
CA ALA A 164 -7.07 8.24 -21.05
C ALA A 164 -6.33 8.41 -22.39
N LEU A 165 -5.91 9.65 -22.68
CA LEU A 165 -5.00 9.89 -23.80
C LEU A 165 -3.69 9.10 -23.62
N PRO A 166 -3.12 8.52 -24.70
CA PRO A 166 -1.88 7.73 -24.62
C PRO A 166 -0.70 8.48 -23.97
N GLU A 167 -0.63 9.80 -24.14
CA GLU A 167 0.44 10.68 -23.64
C GLU A 167 0.73 10.49 -22.15
N TYR A 168 -0.30 10.19 -21.34
CA TYR A 168 -0.15 9.99 -19.89
C TYR A 168 0.34 8.59 -19.50
N SER A 169 0.35 7.65 -20.45
CA SER A 169 0.75 6.25 -20.24
C SER A 169 2.00 5.85 -21.03
N THR A 170 2.52 6.72 -21.91
CA THR A 170 3.72 6.45 -22.71
C THR A 170 4.96 6.82 -21.91
N PHE A 171 5.82 5.82 -21.66
CA PHE A 171 7.11 6.00 -20.98
C PHE A 171 8.23 5.36 -21.81
N ASP A 172 9.37 6.05 -21.87
CA ASP A 172 10.57 5.53 -22.52
C ASP A 172 11.19 4.37 -21.72
N PHE A 173 11.53 3.28 -22.40
CA PHE A 173 12.18 2.11 -21.82
C PHE A 173 13.60 2.40 -21.33
N HIS A 174 14.27 3.39 -21.92
CA HIS A 174 15.64 3.77 -21.59
C HIS A 174 15.74 4.96 -20.64
N MET A 175 14.64 5.34 -19.99
CA MET A 175 14.62 6.41 -19.00
C MET A 175 15.60 6.14 -17.85
N GLU A 176 16.42 7.15 -17.53
CA GLU A 176 17.38 7.08 -16.43
C GLU A 176 16.67 7.16 -15.05
N PRO A 177 17.12 6.37 -14.05
CA PRO A 177 16.58 6.45 -12.71
C PRO A 177 16.84 7.81 -12.03
N VAL A 178 15.78 8.46 -11.58
CA VAL A 178 15.82 9.70 -10.79
C VAL A 178 15.98 9.35 -9.31
N ALA A 179 17.12 9.70 -8.73
CA ALA A 179 17.38 9.47 -7.32
C ALA A 179 16.52 10.38 -6.42
N HIS A 180 15.83 9.80 -5.44
CA HIS A 180 15.10 10.53 -4.39
C HIS A 180 15.98 10.65 -3.13
N PRO A 181 16.15 11.85 -2.53
CA PRO A 181 16.93 12.01 -1.31
C PRO A 181 16.25 11.29 -0.12
N ALA A 182 17.06 10.63 0.71
CA ALA A 182 16.56 9.93 1.89
C ALA A 182 15.95 10.92 2.90
N GLY A 183 14.81 10.55 3.50
CA GLY A 183 14.07 11.36 4.49
C GLY A 183 13.20 12.49 3.91
N ALA A 184 13.31 12.77 2.60
CA ALA A 184 12.44 13.74 1.96
C ALA A 184 11.04 13.11 1.72
N PRO A 185 9.96 13.89 1.90
CA PRO A 185 8.62 13.40 1.58
C PRO A 185 8.53 13.06 0.08
N ILE A 186 7.82 11.98 -0.24
CA ILE A 186 7.63 11.57 -1.64
C ILE A 186 6.81 12.64 -2.38
N PRO A 187 7.26 13.10 -3.55
CA PRO A 187 6.52 14.11 -4.32
C PRO A 187 5.19 13.54 -4.82
N VAL A 188 4.11 14.31 -4.61
CA VAL A 188 2.78 14.03 -5.17
C VAL A 188 2.63 14.83 -6.46
N ASN A 189 2.44 14.12 -7.57
CA ASN A 189 2.24 14.71 -8.88
C ASN A 189 0.77 15.15 -9.05
N PRO A 190 0.47 16.46 -9.16
CA PRO A 190 -0.90 16.98 -9.24
C PRO A 190 -1.49 16.94 -10.66
N VAL A 191 -0.77 16.40 -11.64
CA VAL A 191 -1.22 16.35 -13.05
C VAL A 191 -2.55 15.61 -13.14
N LYS A 192 -3.53 16.31 -13.74
CA LYS A 192 -4.83 15.74 -14.11
C LYS A 192 -4.79 15.22 -15.54
N VAL A 193 -5.49 14.11 -15.76
CA VAL A 193 -5.48 13.33 -16.99
C VAL A 193 -6.71 13.66 -17.81
N LYS A 194 -6.50 13.95 -19.10
CA LYS A 194 -7.59 14.08 -20.08
C LYS A 194 -8.01 12.71 -20.61
N MET A 195 -9.32 12.47 -20.56
CA MET A 195 -9.93 11.24 -21.05
C MET A 195 -10.15 11.29 -22.56
N ARG A 196 -10.17 10.11 -23.21
CA ARG A 196 -10.69 9.98 -24.59
C ARG A 196 -12.20 10.26 -24.62
N PRO A 197 -12.79 10.54 -25.79
CA PRO A 197 -14.24 10.55 -25.90
C PRO A 197 -14.84 9.17 -25.55
N PRO A 198 -16.07 9.12 -24.99
CA PRO A 198 -16.74 7.86 -24.64
C PRO A 198 -17.05 7.01 -25.89
N PRO A 199 -17.27 5.69 -25.75
CA PRO A 199 -17.47 4.94 -24.50
C PRO A 199 -16.17 4.57 -23.77
N TRP A 200 -16.23 4.59 -22.44
CA TRP A 200 -15.14 4.15 -21.55
C TRP A 200 -15.39 2.74 -21.03
N THR A 201 -14.30 2.10 -20.60
CA THR A 201 -14.32 0.75 -20.01
C THR A 201 -15.14 0.71 -18.71
N ARG A 202 -15.05 1.76 -17.90
CA ARG A 202 -15.82 1.92 -16.66
C ARG A 202 -16.48 3.28 -16.61
N ARG A 203 -17.51 3.37 -15.80
CA ARG A 203 -18.17 4.62 -15.44
C ARG A 203 -17.34 5.36 -14.39
N TRP A 204 -16.18 5.88 -14.81
CA TRP A 204 -15.25 6.64 -13.95
C TRP A 204 -15.92 7.81 -13.26
N GLU A 205 -16.98 8.35 -13.87
CA GLU A 205 -17.72 9.47 -13.34
C GLU A 205 -18.51 9.15 -12.06
N LEU A 206 -18.75 7.85 -11.77
CA LEU A 206 -19.35 7.40 -10.51
C LEU A 206 -18.33 7.25 -9.37
N LEU A 207 -17.05 7.24 -9.69
CA LEU A 207 -15.96 7.10 -8.72
C LEU A 207 -15.43 8.49 -8.35
N ASP A 208 -14.99 8.66 -7.11
CA ASP A 208 -14.45 9.93 -6.61
C ASP A 208 -12.96 10.12 -7.04
N CYS A 209 -12.68 9.95 -8.33
CA CYS A 209 -11.34 10.13 -8.91
C CYS A 209 -10.97 11.62 -8.98
N LYS A 210 -9.87 12.00 -8.32
CA LYS A 210 -9.36 13.38 -8.25
C LYS A 210 -8.40 13.72 -9.40
N GLY A 211 -7.78 12.71 -10.00
CA GLY A 211 -6.79 12.82 -11.06
C GLY A 211 -7.35 12.93 -12.47
N ILE A 212 -8.67 12.94 -12.66
CA ILE A 212 -9.30 13.12 -13.98
C ILE A 212 -9.62 14.61 -14.19
N GLU A 213 -9.19 15.17 -15.33
CA GLU A 213 -9.53 16.54 -15.74
C GLU A 213 -10.96 16.58 -16.30
N ASP A 214 -11.82 17.42 -15.71
CA ASP A 214 -13.17 17.77 -16.17
C ASP A 214 -13.89 16.70 -17.00
N ALA A 215 -14.10 15.53 -16.40
CA ALA A 215 -14.78 14.36 -17.00
C ALA A 215 -16.15 14.67 -17.62
N TRP A 216 -16.72 15.85 -17.34
CA TRP A 216 -18.10 16.24 -17.61
C TRP A 216 -18.29 17.28 -18.72
N THR A 217 -17.21 17.82 -19.30
CA THR A 217 -17.32 18.73 -20.45
C THR A 217 -17.77 17.98 -21.70
N LEU A 218 -17.28 16.74 -21.87
CA LEU A 218 -17.52 15.90 -23.06
C LEU A 218 -18.85 15.13 -23.03
N VAL A 219 -19.57 15.13 -21.90
CA VAL A 219 -20.75 14.28 -21.69
C VAL A 219 -22.04 15.02 -22.08
N THR A 220 -22.90 14.37 -22.87
CA THR A 220 -24.18 14.98 -23.31
C THR A 220 -25.13 15.26 -22.13
N PRO A 221 -26.03 16.26 -22.24
CA PRO A 221 -27.00 16.58 -21.18
C PRO A 221 -27.88 15.40 -20.74
N TYR A 222 -28.14 14.45 -21.64
CA TYR A 222 -28.87 13.21 -21.34
C TYR A 222 -28.15 12.36 -20.28
N TYR A 223 -26.84 12.14 -20.44
CA TYR A 223 -26.03 11.38 -19.49
C TYR A 223 -25.88 12.11 -18.15
N LYS A 224 -25.74 13.44 -18.15
CA LYS A 224 -25.74 14.26 -16.92
C LYS A 224 -27.02 14.06 -16.09
N ARG A 225 -28.19 13.96 -16.74
CA ARG A 225 -29.47 13.72 -16.06
C ARG A 225 -29.58 12.30 -15.48
N LYS A 226 -29.07 11.29 -16.20
CA LYS A 226 -29.04 9.89 -15.73
C LYS A 226 -28.04 9.70 -14.59
N PHE A 227 -26.96 10.47 -14.56
CA PHE A 227 -25.95 10.44 -13.51
C PHE A 227 -26.54 10.74 -12.13
N HIS A 228 -27.32 11.80 -11.96
CA HIS A 228 -27.92 12.13 -10.66
C HIS A 228 -28.80 11.01 -10.09
N LYS A 229 -29.39 10.16 -10.94
CA LYS A 229 -30.15 8.99 -10.52
C LYS A 229 -29.27 7.80 -10.12
N THR A 230 -28.04 7.74 -10.64
CA THR A 230 -27.12 6.60 -10.48
C THR A 230 -25.94 6.87 -9.56
N LYS A 231 -25.61 8.13 -9.26
CA LYS A 231 -24.63 8.48 -8.23
C LYS A 231 -25.18 7.92 -6.92
N VAL A 232 -24.60 6.80 -6.49
CA VAL A 232 -24.93 6.17 -5.22
C VAL A 232 -24.77 7.25 -4.17
N LYS A 233 -25.84 7.49 -3.39
CA LYS A 233 -25.82 8.44 -2.28
C LYS A 233 -24.55 8.14 -1.47
N GLU A 234 -23.77 9.15 -1.15
CA GLU A 234 -22.49 9.08 -0.41
C GLU A 234 -22.68 8.58 1.04
N LEU A 235 -23.43 7.50 1.23
CA LEU A 235 -23.73 6.87 2.50
C LEU A 235 -22.49 6.20 3.08
N ARG A 236 -21.58 5.70 2.22
CA ARG A 236 -20.31 5.11 2.65
C ARG A 236 -19.47 6.08 3.48
N LYS A 237 -19.49 7.38 3.15
CA LYS A 237 -18.82 8.45 3.92
C LYS A 237 -19.30 8.55 5.37
N TYR A 238 -20.52 8.10 5.64
CA TYR A 238 -21.14 8.12 6.97
C TYR A 238 -21.23 6.72 7.59
N ASP A 239 -20.66 5.69 6.96
CA ASP A 239 -20.71 4.32 7.46
C ASP A 239 -19.58 4.06 8.46
N LEU A 240 -19.81 4.44 9.71
CA LEU A 240 -18.87 4.26 10.82
C LEU A 240 -18.54 2.78 11.09
N ILE A 241 -19.45 1.86 10.75
CA ILE A 241 -19.22 0.42 10.96
C ILE A 241 -18.21 -0.08 9.93
N ALA A 242 -18.35 0.34 8.67
CA ALA A 242 -17.38 -0.01 7.64
C ALA A 242 -16.02 0.67 7.91
N ASP A 243 -15.99 1.91 8.40
CA ASP A 243 -14.75 2.56 8.84
C ASP A 243 -14.09 1.82 10.00
N HIS A 244 -14.86 1.36 10.99
CA HIS A 244 -14.34 0.57 12.10
C HIS A 244 -13.81 -0.80 11.66
N ARG A 245 -14.42 -1.43 10.64
CA ARG A 245 -13.95 -2.69 10.06
C ARG A 245 -12.65 -2.51 9.26
N GLU A 246 -12.50 -1.39 8.57
CA GLU A 246 -11.30 -1.08 7.78
C GLU A 246 -10.15 -0.57 8.64
N ALA A 247 -10.42 0.31 9.60
CA ALA A 247 -9.47 0.77 10.61
C ALA A 247 -9.19 -0.27 11.72
N GLY A 248 -9.90 -1.40 11.67
CA GLY A 248 -9.76 -2.51 12.61
C GLY A 248 -8.57 -3.43 12.32
N SER A 249 -7.61 -3.02 11.48
CA SER A 249 -6.24 -3.52 11.66
C SER A 249 -5.83 -3.09 13.06
N ASP A 250 -5.74 -4.05 13.97
CA ASP A 250 -5.40 -3.76 15.36
C ASP A 250 -4.10 -2.95 15.36
N LEU A 251 -4.08 -1.74 15.91
CA LEU A 251 -2.87 -0.93 16.03
C LEU A 251 -1.71 -1.77 16.63
N GLU A 252 -2.06 -2.71 17.50
CA GLU A 252 -1.16 -3.74 18.02
C GLU A 252 -0.55 -4.62 16.92
N THR A 253 -1.35 -5.12 15.98
CA THR A 253 -0.87 -5.88 14.80
C THR A 253 0.05 -5.02 13.94
N GLU A 254 -0.30 -3.76 13.70
CA GLU A 254 0.56 -2.84 12.94
C GLU A 254 1.89 -2.61 13.64
N LEU A 255 1.89 -2.36 14.95
CA LEU A 255 3.11 -2.19 15.75
C LEU A 255 3.98 -3.45 15.77
N ILE A 256 3.38 -4.64 15.83
CA ILE A 256 4.10 -5.92 15.75
C ILE A 256 4.79 -6.03 14.38
N ILE A 257 4.06 -5.77 13.29
CA ILE A 257 4.60 -5.83 11.94
C ILE A 257 5.69 -4.76 11.74
N GLU A 258 5.48 -3.53 12.21
CA GLU A 258 6.47 -2.45 12.18
C GLU A 258 7.77 -2.87 12.88
N GLN A 259 7.65 -3.49 14.07
CA GLN A 259 8.80 -3.96 14.83
C GLN A 259 9.54 -5.09 14.11
N GLU A 260 8.81 -6.04 13.53
CA GLU A 260 9.39 -7.11 12.72
C GLU A 260 10.13 -6.57 11.49
N MET A 261 9.51 -5.62 10.79
CA MET A 261 10.13 -4.97 9.62
C MET A 261 11.38 -4.18 10.02
N SER A 262 11.34 -3.47 11.14
CA SER A 262 12.52 -2.78 11.68
C SER A 262 13.65 -3.76 12.01
N ASN A 263 13.33 -4.89 12.65
CA ASN A 263 14.30 -5.93 12.96
C ASN A 263 14.89 -6.55 11.68
N PHE A 264 14.04 -6.82 10.69
CA PHE A 264 14.42 -7.32 9.37
C PHE A 264 15.40 -6.38 8.66
N GLU A 265 15.15 -5.06 8.67
CA GLU A 265 16.05 -4.10 8.04
C GLU A 265 17.42 -4.04 8.72
N VAL A 266 17.46 -4.11 10.05
CA VAL A 266 18.71 -4.17 10.82
C VAL A 266 19.50 -5.43 10.44
N GLU A 267 18.83 -6.57 10.37
CA GLU A 267 19.45 -7.84 9.99
C GLU A 267 19.98 -7.81 8.55
N LYS A 268 19.16 -7.36 7.60
CA LYS A 268 19.53 -7.23 6.18
C LYS A 268 20.72 -6.29 5.99
N HIS A 269 20.77 -5.20 6.75
CA HIS A 269 21.91 -4.26 6.74
C HIS A 269 23.17 -4.89 7.35
N ARG A 270 23.05 -5.69 8.42
CA ARG A 270 24.16 -6.41 9.05
C ARG A 270 24.80 -7.42 8.10
N ILE A 271 23.99 -8.13 7.32
CA ILE A 271 24.45 -9.10 6.30
C ILE A 271 25.15 -8.41 5.12
N GLY A 272 24.93 -7.10 4.91
CA GLY A 272 25.51 -6.35 3.81
C GLY A 272 24.85 -6.61 2.45
N SER A 273 23.70 -7.29 2.43
CA SER A 273 22.92 -7.60 1.23
C SER A 273 22.47 -6.33 0.49
N THR A 274 22.20 -5.23 1.22
CA THR A 274 21.83 -3.94 0.63
C THR A 274 22.57 -2.76 1.25
N LYS A 275 23.00 -1.82 0.40
CA LYS A 275 23.48 -0.49 0.84
C LYS A 275 22.33 0.48 1.16
N ARG A 276 21.08 0.13 0.81
CA ARG A 276 19.90 1.01 0.88
C ARG A 276 18.88 0.45 1.88
N ARG A 277 18.58 1.21 2.95
CA ARG A 277 17.41 0.96 3.81
C ARG A 277 16.12 1.20 3.02
N ILE A 278 15.11 0.37 3.26
CA ILE A 278 13.82 0.45 2.55
C ILE A 278 12.97 1.56 3.18
N LEU A 279 12.97 1.70 4.50
CA LEU A 279 12.41 2.83 5.27
C LEU A 279 13.23 4.13 5.16
N ARG A 280 13.83 4.42 3.99
CA ARG A 280 14.65 5.63 3.78
C ARG A 280 13.83 6.91 3.77
N SER A 281 12.62 6.90 3.21
CA SER A 281 11.71 8.05 3.16
C SER A 281 11.10 8.37 4.53
N ALA A 282 10.78 7.30 5.27
CA ALA A 282 10.25 7.25 6.62
C ALA A 282 11.17 7.83 7.71
N ALA A 283 12.48 7.79 7.48
CA ALA A 283 13.47 8.39 8.37
C ALA A 283 13.43 9.92 8.26
N ARG A 284 12.33 10.53 8.73
CA ARG A 284 12.34 11.95 9.11
C ARG A 284 13.49 12.11 10.10
N SER A 285 14.50 12.88 9.73
CA SER A 285 15.50 13.34 10.69
C SER A 285 14.72 13.92 11.87
N SER A 286 14.88 13.35 13.06
CA SER A 286 14.41 13.93 14.31
C SER A 286 15.21 15.21 14.57
N HIS A 287 14.92 16.25 13.78
CA HIS A 287 15.43 17.60 13.89
C HIS A 287 14.24 18.52 14.04
N ARG A 288 13.62 18.46 15.21
CA ARG A 288 13.32 19.58 16.10
C ARG A 288 12.56 19.07 17.32
#